data_AF-U7UCQ4-F1
#
_entry.id   AF-U7UCQ4-F1
#
_cell.length_a   1.000
_cell.length_b   1.000
_cell.length_c   1.000
_cell.angle_alpha   90.00
_cell.angle_beta   90.00
_cell.angle_gamma   90.00
#
_symmetry.space_group_name_H-M   'P 1'
#
loop_
_entity.id
_entity.type
_entity.pdbx_description
1 polymer ?
#
loop_
_entity_poly.entity_id
_entity_poly.type
_entity_poly.pdbx_seq_one_letter_code
_entity_poly.pdbx_strand_id
1 'polypeptide(L)'
;MMKKKLIVAAVALSVCSFSAGSVMTSQAFSLGSLLKLGGISFVVDKYGSQINTFLNNLLRQNNLSTTYATKVVPIVSIGTSGYVGAAQVTGPTEEVDQVKAVAQLEASFNGIARVKGLVPVDNVNPSGASRIQGVGVSAIIDIKL
;
A
#
# COMPACT_ATOMS: atom_id res chain seq x y z
N MET A 1 -46.13 -36.27 -38.71
CA MET A 1 -45.75 -34.84 -38.55
C MET A 1 -46.71 -34.20 -37.53
N MET A 2 -46.34 -34.21 -36.25
CA MET A 2 -47.12 -33.76 -35.08
C MET A 2 -46.28 -32.68 -34.37
N LYS A 3 -46.64 -31.38 -34.40
CA LYS A 3 -47.54 -30.61 -33.52
C LYS A 3 -47.08 -30.45 -32.06
N LYS A 4 -46.53 -29.26 -31.79
CA LYS A 4 -46.48 -28.44 -30.55
C LYS A 4 -47.03 -29.09 -29.27
N LYS A 5 -46.19 -29.12 -28.22
CA LYS A 5 -46.43 -28.66 -26.84
C LYS A 5 -45.32 -29.22 -25.94
N LEU A 6 -44.83 -28.37 -25.01
CA LEU A 6 -44.28 -28.66 -23.67
C LEU A 6 -43.10 -27.73 -23.34
N ILE A 7 -43.42 -26.45 -23.18
CA ILE A 7 -42.75 -25.57 -22.21
C ILE A 7 -43.47 -25.84 -20.89
N VAL A 8 -42.99 -26.76 -20.04
CA VAL A 8 -43.39 -26.88 -18.63
C VAL A 8 -42.27 -27.56 -17.83
N ALA A 9 -41.90 -26.92 -16.72
CA ALA A 9 -41.26 -27.48 -15.52
C ALA A 9 -39.81 -28.00 -15.61
N ALA A 10 -38.87 -27.10 -15.37
CA ALA A 10 -37.62 -27.42 -14.65
C ALA A 10 -37.49 -26.48 -13.44
N VAL A 11 -38.52 -26.46 -12.60
CA VAL A 11 -38.48 -25.91 -11.25
C VAL A 11 -39.02 -26.99 -10.33
N ALA A 12 -38.25 -27.28 -9.29
CA ALA A 12 -38.57 -28.08 -8.11
C ALA A 12 -37.98 -29.50 -8.05
N LEU A 13 -37.07 -29.62 -7.06
CA LEU A 13 -36.81 -30.77 -6.20
C LEU A 13 -35.97 -31.94 -6.75
N SER A 14 -34.68 -31.90 -6.41
CA SER A 14 -34.09 -33.01 -5.66
C SER A 14 -33.04 -32.49 -4.68
N VAL A 15 -33.48 -32.45 -3.42
CA VAL A 15 -32.70 -32.19 -2.21
C VAL A 15 -32.03 -33.50 -1.77
N CYS A 16 -30.79 -33.38 -1.30
CA CYS A 16 -30.03 -34.34 -0.48
C CYS A 16 -29.55 -35.66 -1.11
N SER A 17 -28.23 -35.72 -1.35
CA SER A 17 -27.35 -36.73 -0.73
C SER A 17 -25.92 -36.23 -0.70
N PHE A 18 -25.50 -35.86 0.50
CA PHE A 18 -24.15 -35.50 0.92
C PHE A 18 -23.25 -36.75 0.88
N SER A 19 -22.00 -36.63 0.39
CA SER A 19 -20.77 -37.25 0.96
C SER A 19 -19.66 -37.45 -0.10
N ALA A 20 -18.79 -36.46 -0.26
CA ALA A 20 -17.34 -36.65 -0.45
C ALA A 20 -16.71 -35.24 -0.51
N GLY A 21 -15.82 -34.97 0.44
CA GLY A 21 -15.33 -33.64 0.78
C GLY A 21 -14.79 -32.83 -0.39
N SER A 22 -15.44 -31.72 -0.67
CA SER A 22 -14.73 -30.48 -0.97
C SER A 22 -15.33 -29.43 -0.06
N VAL A 23 -14.69 -29.25 1.08
CA VAL A 23 -14.95 -28.12 1.96
C VAL A 23 -14.56 -26.91 1.12
N MET A 24 -15.51 -26.30 0.41
CA MET A 24 -15.32 -24.95 -0.09
C MET A 24 -15.24 -24.09 1.17
N THR A 25 -14.01 -23.90 1.64
CA THR A 25 -13.71 -22.94 2.68
C THR A 25 -14.18 -21.61 2.13
N SER A 26 -15.35 -21.15 2.61
CA SER A 26 -15.65 -19.74 2.70
C SER A 26 -14.47 -19.12 3.43
N GLN A 27 -13.49 -18.63 2.66
CA GLN A 27 -12.37 -17.87 3.18
C GLN A 27 -13.02 -16.57 3.66
N ALA A 28 -13.45 -16.56 4.92
CA ALA A 28 -13.71 -15.34 5.65
C ALA A 28 -12.39 -14.59 5.68
N PHE A 29 -12.18 -13.76 4.66
CA PHE A 29 -11.02 -12.94 4.52
C PHE A 29 -11.11 -11.91 5.64
N SER A 30 -10.46 -12.21 6.76
CA SER A 30 -10.42 -11.32 7.90
C SER A 30 -9.75 -10.02 7.43
N LEU A 31 -10.52 -8.93 7.39
CA LEU A 31 -10.00 -7.58 7.22
C LEU A 31 -8.84 -7.33 8.21
N GLY A 32 -8.90 -7.92 9.41
CA GLY A 32 -7.82 -7.88 10.40
C GLY A 32 -6.57 -8.71 10.05
N SER A 33 -6.68 -9.73 9.20
CA SER A 33 -5.54 -10.51 8.68
C SER A 33 -4.96 -9.86 7.43
N LEU A 34 -5.77 -9.24 6.56
CA LEU A 34 -5.27 -8.42 5.45
C LEU A 34 -4.59 -7.14 5.96
N LEU A 35 -5.10 -6.51 7.03
CA LEU A 35 -4.42 -5.40 7.71
C LEU A 35 -3.05 -5.81 8.31
N LYS A 36 -2.89 -7.08 8.69
CA LYS A 36 -1.64 -7.65 9.24
C LYS A 36 -0.71 -8.27 8.19
N LEU A 37 -1.21 -8.61 7.00
CA LEU A 37 -0.46 -9.25 5.92
C LEU A 37 -0.31 -8.34 4.67
N GLY A 38 -1.01 -7.20 4.65
CA GLY A 38 -1.16 -6.29 3.51
C GLY A 38 -1.69 -4.90 3.94
N GLY A 39 -1.06 -4.30 4.96
CA GLY A 39 -1.30 -2.91 5.39
C GLY A 39 -0.74 -1.88 4.40
N ILE A 40 -0.38 -0.67 4.86
CA ILE A 40 0.16 0.46 4.07
C ILE A 40 1.03 0.05 2.86
N SER A 41 1.93 -0.94 2.99
CA SER A 41 2.73 -1.44 1.86
C SER A 41 1.86 -1.88 0.67
N PHE A 42 0.78 -2.62 0.89
CA PHE A 42 -0.16 -3.02 -0.18
C PHE A 42 -0.82 -1.81 -0.84
N VAL A 43 -1.19 -0.79 -0.05
CA VAL A 43 -1.78 0.44 -0.60
C VAL A 43 -0.75 1.18 -1.45
N VAL A 44 0.50 1.27 -1.00
CA VAL A 44 1.59 1.86 -1.77
C VAL A 44 1.88 1.06 -3.03
N ASP A 45 1.95 -0.27 -2.94
CA ASP A 45 2.23 -1.14 -4.08
C ASP A 45 1.13 -1.06 -5.15
N LYS A 46 -0.13 -0.95 -4.72
CA LYS A 46 -1.28 -0.92 -5.63
C LYS A 46 -1.62 0.48 -6.15
N TYR A 47 -1.50 1.51 -5.30
CA TYR A 47 -1.99 2.86 -5.59
C TYR A 47 -0.87 3.91 -5.64
N GLY A 48 0.39 3.55 -5.36
CA GLY A 48 1.51 4.48 -5.26
C GLY A 48 1.66 5.38 -6.49
N SER A 49 1.56 4.83 -7.71
CA SER A 49 1.63 5.62 -8.95
C SER A 49 0.47 6.61 -9.10
N GLN A 50 -0.75 6.22 -8.70
CA GLN A 50 -1.93 7.09 -8.75
C GLN A 50 -1.82 8.21 -7.71
N ILE A 51 -1.39 7.88 -6.49
CA ILE A 51 -1.11 8.84 -5.42
C ILE A 51 -0.01 9.82 -5.86
N ASN A 52 1.08 9.32 -6.47
CA ASN A 52 2.18 10.13 -6.98
C ASN A 52 1.69 11.13 -8.04
N THR A 53 0.88 10.66 -8.98
CA THR A 53 0.28 11.51 -10.03
C THR A 53 -0.63 12.57 -9.43
N PHE A 54 -1.47 12.19 -8.46
CA PHE A 54 -2.33 13.12 -7.73
C PHE A 54 -1.50 14.21 -7.02
N LEU A 55 -0.48 13.82 -6.26
CA LEU A 55 0.41 14.75 -5.56
C LEU A 55 1.14 15.70 -6.52
N ASN A 56 1.68 15.18 -7.63
CA ASN A 56 2.35 16.01 -8.63
C ASN A 56 1.40 17.04 -9.24
N ASN A 57 0.15 16.66 -9.49
CA ASN A 57 -0.87 17.59 -9.98
C ASN A 57 -1.26 18.63 -8.92
N LEU A 58 -1.46 18.22 -7.68
CA LEU A 58 -1.77 19.10 -6.56
C LEU A 58 -0.66 20.14 -6.35
N LEU A 59 0.60 19.71 -6.28
CA LEU A 59 1.75 20.60 -6.11
C LEU A 59 1.91 21.54 -7.29
N ARG A 60 1.75 21.05 -8.53
CA ARG A 60 1.78 21.88 -9.73
C ARG A 60 0.70 22.96 -9.74
N GLN A 61 -0.53 22.63 -9.33
CA GLN A 61 -1.63 23.60 -9.21
C GLN A 61 -1.31 24.72 -8.20
N ASN A 62 -0.43 24.44 -7.24
CA ASN A 62 0.02 25.40 -6.23
C ASN A 62 1.39 26.03 -6.57
N ASN A 63 1.90 25.86 -7.80
CA ASN A 63 3.22 26.35 -8.23
C ASN A 63 4.40 25.79 -7.42
N LEU A 64 4.24 24.59 -6.84
CA LEU A 64 5.25 23.87 -6.06
C LEU A 64 5.74 22.60 -6.78
N SER A 65 5.62 22.55 -8.11
CA SER A 65 6.09 21.42 -8.90
C SER A 65 7.60 21.27 -8.86
N THR A 66 8.07 20.03 -9.01
CA THR A 66 9.49 19.71 -9.19
C THR A 66 9.73 19.20 -10.61
N THR A 67 10.93 19.44 -11.14
CA THR A 67 11.43 18.84 -12.38
C THR A 67 12.13 17.49 -12.15
N TYR A 68 12.36 17.13 -10.88
CA TYR A 68 12.96 15.87 -10.49
C TYR A 68 11.95 14.72 -10.50
N ALA A 69 12.44 13.49 -10.56
CA ALA A 69 11.59 12.31 -10.45
C ALA A 69 10.93 12.25 -9.08
N THR A 70 9.77 11.60 -9.01
CA THR A 70 8.99 11.40 -7.79
C THR A 70 8.44 9.99 -7.71
N LYS A 71 8.40 9.44 -6.51
CA LYS A 71 7.88 8.08 -6.24
C LYS A 71 7.24 8.02 -4.87
N VAL A 72 6.17 7.26 -4.72
CA VAL A 72 5.56 6.98 -3.42
C VAL A 72 6.08 5.64 -2.90
N VAL A 73 6.56 5.62 -1.66
CA VAL A 73 7.16 4.45 -0.98
C VAL A 73 6.62 4.34 0.45
N PRO A 74 6.62 3.15 1.07
CA PRO A 74 6.20 3.01 2.46
C PRO A 74 7.19 3.67 3.43
N ILE A 75 6.67 4.16 4.57
CA ILE A 75 7.47 4.60 5.72
C ILE A 75 7.57 3.44 6.72
N VAL A 76 8.80 3.08 7.08
CA VAL A 76 9.13 2.03 8.05
C VAL A 76 9.72 2.64 9.30
N SER A 77 9.22 2.27 10.49
CA SER A 77 9.74 2.78 11.75
C SER A 77 11.04 2.06 12.15
N ILE A 78 12.04 2.81 12.62
CA ILE A 78 13.26 2.26 13.22
C ILE A 78 13.00 2.02 14.71
N GLY A 79 13.22 0.78 15.19
CA GLY A 79 13.07 0.42 16.61
C GLY A 79 11.64 0.06 17.04
N THR A 80 10.65 0.18 16.16
CA THR A 80 9.30 -0.38 16.36
C THR A 80 8.89 -1.15 15.11
N SER A 81 8.40 -2.37 15.29
CA SER A 81 8.02 -3.24 14.16
C SER A 81 6.68 -2.80 13.56
N GLY A 82 6.69 -1.89 12.58
CA GLY A 82 5.48 -1.51 11.85
C GLY A 82 5.68 -0.49 10.72
N TYR A 83 4.82 -0.61 9.69
CA TYR A 83 4.60 0.44 8.70
C TYR A 83 3.77 1.55 9.33
N VAL A 84 4.24 2.79 9.21
CA VAL A 84 3.62 3.95 9.91
C VAL A 84 2.94 4.94 8.97
N GLY A 85 3.19 4.84 7.67
CA GLY A 85 2.55 5.67 6.64
C GLY A 85 3.22 5.47 5.28
N ALA A 86 2.96 6.37 4.35
CA ALA A 86 3.69 6.42 3.08
C ALA A 86 4.31 7.80 2.87
N ALA A 87 5.33 7.87 2.03
CA ALA A 87 6.02 9.12 1.69
C ALA A 87 6.19 9.21 0.18
N GLN A 88 6.06 10.43 -0.35
CA GLN A 88 6.60 10.74 -1.66
C GLN A 88 8.06 11.14 -1.49
N VAL A 89 8.94 10.55 -2.28
CA VAL A 89 10.35 10.94 -2.40
C VAL A 89 10.59 11.64 -3.73
N THR A 90 11.58 12.53 -3.76
CA THR A 90 11.99 13.27 -4.96
C THR A 90 13.50 13.39 -5.07
N GLY A 91 14.03 13.33 -6.29
CA GLY A 91 15.46 13.39 -6.60
C GLY A 91 15.74 13.01 -8.06
N PRO A 92 17.01 12.87 -8.46
CA PRO A 92 17.33 12.37 -9.79
C PRO A 92 16.84 10.93 -9.96
N THR A 93 16.50 10.58 -11.22
CA THR A 93 15.70 9.39 -11.53
C THR A 93 16.37 8.10 -11.07
N GLU A 94 17.68 7.96 -11.31
CA GLU A 94 18.44 6.75 -10.99
C GLU A 94 18.44 6.47 -9.49
N GLU A 95 18.50 7.51 -8.66
CA GLU A 95 18.47 7.40 -7.21
C GLU A 95 17.06 7.18 -6.68
N VAL A 96 16.04 7.85 -7.24
CA VAL A 96 14.64 7.65 -6.85
C VAL A 96 14.18 6.21 -7.10
N ASP A 97 14.64 5.58 -8.18
CA ASP A 97 14.30 4.19 -8.51
C ASP A 97 14.89 3.19 -7.51
N GLN A 98 16.05 3.51 -6.93
CA GLN A 98 16.71 2.71 -5.89
C GLN A 98 15.96 2.74 -4.56
N VAL A 99 15.19 3.81 -4.27
CA VAL A 99 14.45 3.91 -3.01
C VAL A 99 13.38 2.84 -2.91
N LYS A 100 13.42 2.08 -1.81
CA LYS A 100 12.42 1.04 -1.48
C LYS A 100 11.53 1.44 -0.31
N ALA A 101 12.04 2.26 0.61
CA ALA A 101 11.27 2.77 1.74
C ALA A 101 11.84 4.11 2.23
N VAL A 102 11.10 4.75 3.13
CA VAL A 102 11.61 5.84 3.97
C VAL A 102 11.69 5.33 5.40
N ALA A 103 12.89 5.32 5.97
CA ALA A 103 13.10 4.98 7.35
C ALA A 103 12.74 6.18 8.25
N GLN A 104 11.88 5.95 9.25
CA GLN A 104 11.49 6.96 10.23
C GLN A 104 12.17 6.68 11.57
N LEU A 105 12.95 7.64 12.05
CA LEU A 105 13.45 7.69 13.41
C LEU A 105 12.63 8.68 14.22
N GLU A 106 12.03 8.25 15.32
CA GLU A 106 11.25 9.12 16.21
C GLU A 106 11.99 9.32 17.55
N ALA A 107 12.03 10.56 18.02
CA ALA A 107 12.60 10.91 19.32
C ALA A 107 11.82 12.04 20.00
N SER A 108 11.91 12.12 21.32
CA SER A 108 11.43 13.27 22.09
C SER A 108 12.57 14.27 22.26
N PHE A 109 12.34 15.52 21.87
CA PHE A 109 13.25 16.62 22.15
C PHE A 109 12.81 17.31 23.42
N ASN A 110 13.50 17.01 24.53
CA ASN A 110 13.30 17.61 25.86
C ASN A 110 11.84 17.66 26.34
N GLY A 111 10.98 16.75 25.87
CA GLY A 111 9.55 16.72 26.21
C GLY A 111 8.71 17.85 25.59
N ILE A 112 9.30 18.77 24.83
CA ILE A 112 8.59 19.91 24.22
C ILE A 112 8.20 19.64 22.77
N ALA A 113 8.89 18.71 22.10
CA ALA A 113 8.60 18.35 20.72
C ALA A 113 8.84 16.87 20.47
N ARG A 114 8.05 16.31 19.58
CA ARG A 114 8.30 15.00 18.96
C ARG A 114 8.97 15.24 17.62
N VAL A 115 10.17 14.71 17.45
CA VAL A 115 10.97 14.85 16.24
C VAL A 115 10.90 13.56 15.44
N LYS A 116 10.67 13.69 14.13
CA LYS A 116 10.69 12.58 13.18
C LYS A 116 11.74 12.85 12.12
N GLY A 117 12.79 12.05 12.10
CA GLY A 117 13.75 12.00 11.01
C GLY A 117 13.25 11.03 9.94
N LEU A 118 13.19 11.48 8.68
CA LEU A 118 12.78 10.68 7.53
C LEU A 118 13.95 10.54 6.58
N VAL A 119 14.33 9.30 6.25
CA VAL A 119 15.50 9.00 5.43
C VAL A 119 15.13 8.04 4.31
N PRO A 120 15.23 8.44 3.03
CA PRO A 120 15.08 7.50 1.91
C PRO A 120 16.17 6.43 1.93
N VAL A 121 15.76 5.17 1.82
CA VAL A 121 16.66 4.02 1.93
C VAL A 121 16.41 2.97 0.84
N ASP A 122 17.43 2.18 0.55
CA ASP A 122 17.46 1.13 -0.47
C ASP A 122 16.78 -0.19 -0.05
N ASN A 123 16.34 -0.30 1.20
CA ASN A 123 15.75 -1.53 1.73
C ASN A 123 14.58 -1.23 2.67
N VAL A 124 13.56 -2.08 2.62
CA VAL A 124 12.38 -2.02 3.51
C VAL A 124 12.73 -2.44 4.94
N ASN A 125 13.80 -3.23 5.14
CA ASN A 125 14.30 -3.58 6.47
C ASN A 125 15.34 -2.53 6.93
N PRO A 126 15.01 -1.63 7.87
CA PRO A 126 15.88 -0.51 8.22
C PRO A 126 17.19 -0.92 8.91
N SER A 127 17.28 -2.12 9.51
CA SER A 127 18.48 -2.55 10.25
C SER A 127 19.71 -2.85 9.36
N GLY A 128 19.53 -2.91 8.03
CA GLY A 128 20.63 -3.08 7.07
C GLY A 128 20.49 -2.19 5.84
N ALA A 129 19.63 -1.16 5.91
CA ALA A 129 19.36 -0.27 4.79
C ALA A 129 20.39 0.87 4.72
N SER A 130 20.78 1.22 3.51
CA SER A 130 21.64 2.38 3.23
C SER A 130 20.81 3.58 2.80
N ARG A 131 21.21 4.77 3.25
CA ARG A 131 20.65 6.03 2.76
C ARG A 131 20.95 6.17 1.27
N ILE A 132 19.92 6.49 0.50
CA ILE A 132 20.09 6.96 -0.87
C ILE A 132 20.40 8.46 -0.85
N GLN A 133 21.57 8.84 -1.36
CA GLN A 133 21.97 10.24 -1.45
C GLN A 133 21.27 10.95 -2.61
N GLY A 134 21.11 12.27 -2.51
CA GLY A 134 20.45 13.07 -3.55
C GLY A 134 18.92 12.94 -3.60
N VAL A 135 18.33 12.09 -2.75
CA VAL A 135 16.87 11.92 -2.64
C VAL A 135 16.36 12.43 -1.30
N GLY A 136 15.28 13.21 -1.36
CA GLY A 136 14.58 13.75 -0.20
C GLY A 136 13.12 13.31 -0.13
N VAL A 137 12.46 13.54 1.00
CA VAL A 137 11.00 13.38 1.15
C VAL A 137 10.31 14.67 0.72
N SER A 138 9.38 14.59 -0.23
CA SER A 138 8.59 15.73 -0.72
C SER A 138 7.19 15.79 -0.10
N ALA A 139 6.63 14.66 0.31
CA ALA A 139 5.32 14.61 0.95
C ALA A 139 5.21 13.41 1.91
N ILE A 140 4.37 13.56 2.92
CA ILE A 140 3.93 12.48 3.82
C ILE A 140 2.47 12.18 3.49
N ILE A 141 2.11 10.90 3.46
CA ILE A 141 0.78 10.40 3.18
C ILE A 141 0.31 9.59 4.38
N ASP A 142 -0.68 10.14 5.07
CA ASP A 142 -1.39 9.43 6.13
C ASP A 142 -2.49 8.57 5.51
N ILE A 143 -2.29 7.25 5.53
CA ILE A 143 -3.25 6.29 5.01
C ILE A 143 -4.23 5.94 6.12
N LYS A 144 -5.50 6.27 5.92
CA LYS A 144 -6.57 5.83 6.81
C LYS A 144 -6.84 4.35 6.56
N LEU A 145 -6.58 3.53 7.59
CA LEU A 145 -6.82 2.08 7.62
C LEU A 145 -8.08 1.76 8.43
#